data_AF-A0A382LA58-F1
#
_entry.id   AF-A0A382LA58-F1
#
_cell.length_a   1.000
_cell.length_b   1.000
_cell.length_c   1.000
_cell.angle_alpha   90.00
_cell.angle_beta   90.00
_cell.angle_gamma   90.00
#
_symmetry.space_group_name_H-M   'P 1'
#
loop_
_entity.id
_entity.type
_entity.pdbx_description
1 polymer ?
#
loop_
_entity_poly.entity_id
_entity_poly.type
_entity_poly.pdbx_seq_one_letter_code
_entity_poly.pdbx_strand_id
1 'polypeptide(L)'
;KNDAQVSTFENISLANLNLENGSVEVNDSSGNLSIAGGSIGANGQLKVGGQSTLNLAGDLTVAGKLNLHPHSNFNLAGNTLNAAGARLEIGGERSFDTITTNENTTLQVNSYLNLSRTDSGTSTIGNLELIMLDGDSGSNSLEIENMNLVVGGTATLDGKQITINSGNLSFQGTPSFASSSLTVSNGEMILQSGGSFSDTSLNFTSSIFKPSGAVSLTGSSAFNLNDTSSIQLQGATTLSQSGTVLWPSIDLNGTELTLNVTEMYCCLHQTGGLTIRAGEKITTGASIFNVDNPLTIESGGTLTSGSGNVKISGDLTLDGDLVQGGGTLELKGNGSVTGKLDMSGATLALGSEYGLNITGTLAANSSSVWSGLVGTIDLSTGKLESSGGEIDLNKFTTSADTT
;
A
#
# COMPACT_ATOMS: atom_id res chain seq x y z
N LYS A 1 -5.49 50.29 -2.58
CA LYS A 1 -6.74 49.70 -3.11
C LYS A 1 -6.65 48.22 -2.79
N ASN A 2 -7.46 47.74 -1.85
CA ASN A 2 -7.24 46.45 -1.18
C ASN A 2 -7.92 45.28 -1.90
N ASP A 3 -8.18 45.41 -3.21
CA ASP A 3 -8.65 44.37 -4.11
C ASP A 3 -8.19 44.77 -5.52
N ALA A 4 -6.95 44.42 -5.88
CA ALA A 4 -6.47 44.61 -7.24
C ALA A 4 -6.84 43.37 -8.07
N GLN A 5 -7.65 43.56 -9.11
CA GLN A 5 -7.80 42.59 -10.19
C GLN A 5 -7.01 43.12 -11.39
N VAL A 6 -5.96 42.39 -11.79
CA VAL A 6 -5.13 42.75 -12.95
C VAL A 6 -5.18 41.58 -13.94
N SER A 7 -5.79 41.80 -15.10
CA SER A 7 -5.89 40.82 -16.19
C SER A 7 -5.15 41.34 -17.42
N THR A 8 -4.17 40.59 -17.94
CA THR A 8 -3.25 41.13 -18.96
C THR A 8 -3.10 40.19 -20.14
N PHE A 9 -3.06 40.75 -21.35
CA PHE A 9 -2.81 40.03 -22.61
C PHE A 9 -1.41 40.30 -23.19
N GLU A 10 -0.64 41.17 -22.53
CA GLU A 10 0.68 41.62 -22.98
C GLU A 10 1.79 41.09 -22.07
N ASN A 11 3.03 41.22 -22.53
CA ASN A 11 4.20 40.88 -21.74
C ASN A 11 4.42 41.91 -20.64
N ILE A 12 4.45 41.46 -19.38
CA ILE A 12 4.63 42.31 -18.21
C ILE A 12 5.85 41.83 -17.44
N SER A 13 6.71 42.78 -17.08
CA SER A 13 7.79 42.54 -16.13
C SER A 13 7.55 43.39 -14.89
N LEU A 14 7.48 42.75 -13.74
CA LEU A 14 7.38 43.40 -12.44
C LEU A 14 8.69 43.22 -11.69
N ALA A 15 9.17 44.28 -11.05
CA ALA A 15 10.32 44.18 -10.15
C ALA A 15 10.01 43.24 -8.98
N ASN A 16 8.88 43.44 -8.30
CA ASN A 16 8.37 42.49 -7.30
C ASN A 16 6.84 42.39 -7.41
N LEU A 17 6.30 41.19 -7.17
CA LEU A 17 4.87 40.98 -6.98
C LEU A 17 4.58 40.73 -5.50
N ASN A 18 4.05 41.75 -4.80
CA ASN A 18 3.60 41.62 -3.41
C ASN A 18 2.09 41.77 -3.36
N LEU A 19 1.39 40.63 -3.33
CA LEU A 19 -0.06 40.55 -3.39
C LEU A 19 -0.61 40.07 -2.04
N GLU A 20 -0.88 40.99 -1.11
CA GLU A 20 -1.48 40.64 0.20
C GLU A 20 -2.91 40.08 0.06
N ASN A 21 -3.66 40.63 -0.89
CA ASN A 21 -5.03 40.27 -1.26
C ASN A 21 -5.29 40.55 -2.75
N GLY A 22 -6.37 40.00 -3.29
CA GLY A 22 -6.79 40.21 -4.69
C GLY A 22 -6.23 39.15 -5.64
N SER A 23 -6.35 39.38 -6.95
CA SER A 23 -6.02 38.39 -7.97
C SER A 23 -5.30 39.00 -9.16
N VAL A 24 -4.21 38.36 -9.58
CA VAL A 24 -3.52 38.65 -10.83
C VAL A 24 -3.76 37.48 -11.78
N GLU A 25 -4.20 37.78 -13.00
CA GLU A 25 -4.48 36.78 -14.02
C GLU A 25 -3.72 37.11 -15.32
N VAL A 26 -2.93 36.14 -15.77
CA VAL A 26 -2.32 36.16 -17.10
C VAL A 26 -3.21 35.34 -18.03
N ASN A 27 -3.90 36.03 -18.95
CA ASN A 27 -4.93 35.43 -19.80
C ASN A 27 -4.39 34.35 -20.75
N ASP A 28 -5.25 33.44 -21.19
CA ASP A 28 -4.91 32.16 -21.86
C ASP A 28 -4.18 32.24 -23.21
N SER A 29 -4.00 33.43 -23.79
CA SER A 29 -3.66 33.65 -25.20
C SER A 29 -2.21 34.05 -25.49
N SER A 30 -1.23 33.62 -24.67
CA SER A 30 0.25 33.79 -24.79
C SER A 30 0.91 34.97 -24.04
N GLY A 31 0.26 35.51 -23.01
CA GLY A 31 0.89 36.55 -22.16
C GLY A 31 2.11 36.02 -21.40
N ASN A 32 3.15 36.83 -21.26
CA ASN A 32 4.31 36.50 -20.42
C ASN A 32 4.37 37.42 -19.20
N LEU A 33 4.28 36.85 -17.99
CA LEU A 33 4.53 37.56 -16.74
C LEU A 33 5.91 37.18 -16.21
N SER A 34 6.79 38.16 -16.05
CA SER A 34 8.10 37.99 -15.42
C SER A 34 8.12 38.76 -14.10
N ILE A 35 8.43 38.09 -13.00
CA ILE A 35 8.54 38.72 -11.67
C ILE A 35 9.94 38.47 -11.10
N ALA A 36 10.62 39.51 -10.63
CA ALA A 36 11.97 39.35 -10.04
C ALA A 36 11.94 38.93 -8.55
N GLY A 37 10.76 38.57 -8.06
CA GLY A 37 10.53 38.01 -6.72
C GLY A 37 9.22 38.52 -6.12
N GLY A 38 8.95 38.12 -4.88
CA GLY A 38 7.88 38.70 -4.05
C GLY A 38 7.09 37.67 -3.25
N SER A 39 5.84 38.01 -2.96
CA SER A 39 4.94 37.17 -2.15
C SER A 39 3.48 37.26 -2.56
N ILE A 40 2.77 36.13 -2.49
CA ILE A 40 1.31 36.02 -2.57
C ILE A 40 0.80 35.70 -1.16
N GLY A 41 0.17 36.67 -0.51
CA GLY A 41 -0.42 36.51 0.82
C GLY A 41 -1.61 35.56 0.85
N ALA A 42 -2.10 35.22 2.04
CA ALA A 42 -3.13 34.19 2.23
C ALA A 42 -4.45 34.45 1.47
N ASN A 43 -4.77 35.72 1.19
CA ASN A 43 -5.96 36.13 0.41
C ASN A 43 -5.61 36.55 -1.02
N GLY A 44 -4.36 36.35 -1.45
CA GLY A 44 -3.87 36.64 -2.78
C GLY A 44 -3.98 35.44 -3.71
N GLN A 45 -4.18 35.71 -4.99
CA GLN A 45 -4.18 34.71 -6.05
C GLN A 45 -3.32 35.17 -7.24
N LEU A 46 -2.50 34.26 -7.76
CA LEU A 46 -1.92 34.38 -9.10
C LEU A 46 -2.46 33.24 -9.96
N LYS A 47 -3.04 33.57 -11.11
CA LYS A 47 -3.52 32.62 -12.12
C LYS A 47 -2.77 32.82 -13.42
N VAL A 48 -2.23 31.73 -13.97
CA VAL A 48 -1.53 31.70 -15.26
C VAL A 48 -2.30 30.75 -16.16
N GLY A 49 -3.02 31.32 -17.10
CA GLY A 49 -3.96 30.62 -17.97
C GLY A 49 -3.34 30.07 -19.25
N GLY A 50 -4.05 29.12 -19.88
CA GLY A 50 -3.78 28.63 -21.25
C GLY A 50 -2.31 28.34 -21.54
N GLN A 51 -1.78 28.96 -22.60
CA GLN A 51 -0.38 28.84 -23.03
C GLN A 51 0.52 29.97 -22.52
N SER A 52 0.08 30.70 -21.49
CA SER A 52 0.83 31.83 -20.95
C SER A 52 2.00 31.39 -20.10
N THR A 53 2.94 32.31 -19.88
CA THR A 53 4.21 32.02 -19.20
C THR A 53 4.32 32.82 -17.91
N LEU A 54 4.72 32.15 -16.84
CA LEU A 54 5.24 32.76 -15.63
C LEU A 54 6.74 32.50 -15.53
N ASN A 55 7.54 33.58 -15.55
CA ASN A 55 8.97 33.55 -15.31
C ASN A 55 9.28 34.12 -13.91
N LEU A 56 9.94 33.34 -13.06
CA LEU A 56 10.49 33.81 -11.80
C LEU A 56 11.97 34.15 -12.00
N ALA A 57 12.30 35.44 -11.96
CA ALA A 57 13.67 35.94 -11.94
C ALA A 57 14.21 36.15 -10.51
N GLY A 58 13.40 35.87 -9.50
CA GLY A 58 13.78 35.76 -8.09
C GLY A 58 12.76 34.95 -7.31
N ASP A 59 13.02 34.75 -6.01
CA ASP A 59 12.22 33.87 -5.16
C ASP A 59 10.77 34.36 -4.98
N LEU A 60 9.83 33.42 -4.96
CA LEU A 60 8.41 33.68 -4.70
C LEU A 60 7.93 32.89 -3.49
N THR A 61 7.32 33.56 -2.52
CA THR A 61 6.61 32.91 -1.41
C THR A 61 5.10 32.96 -1.64
N VAL A 62 4.41 31.83 -1.48
CA VAL A 62 2.97 31.73 -1.67
C VAL A 62 2.34 31.18 -0.39
N ALA A 63 1.48 31.97 0.23
CA ALA A 63 0.60 31.55 1.33
C ALA A 63 -0.86 31.45 0.86
N GLY A 64 -1.23 32.17 -0.21
CA GLY A 64 -2.56 32.09 -0.83
C GLY A 64 -2.61 31.03 -1.92
N LYS A 65 -3.08 31.45 -3.11
CA LYS A 65 -3.33 30.55 -4.24
C LYS A 65 -2.41 30.83 -5.42
N LEU A 66 -1.76 29.79 -5.93
CA LEU A 66 -1.08 29.81 -7.22
C LEU A 66 -1.77 28.81 -8.14
N ASN A 67 -2.39 29.30 -9.21
CA ASN A 67 -3.03 28.48 -10.23
C ASN A 67 -2.22 28.53 -11.53
N LEU A 68 -1.75 27.37 -11.98
CA LEU A 68 -1.04 27.19 -13.24
C LEU A 68 -1.85 26.22 -14.11
N HIS A 69 -2.28 26.70 -15.27
CA HIS A 69 -2.93 25.86 -16.28
C HIS A 69 -1.98 24.77 -16.77
N PRO A 70 -2.46 23.58 -17.18
CA PRO A 70 -1.58 22.51 -17.66
C PRO A 70 -0.65 22.91 -18.80
N HIS A 71 -1.19 23.69 -19.74
CA HIS A 71 -0.45 24.20 -20.90
C HIS A 71 0.39 25.45 -20.62
N SER A 72 0.35 25.97 -19.39
CA SER A 72 1.14 27.15 -19.04
C SER A 72 2.61 26.79 -18.89
N ASN A 73 3.47 27.73 -19.27
CA ASN A 73 4.90 27.62 -19.07
C ASN A 73 5.25 28.20 -17.70
N PHE A 74 5.99 27.44 -16.89
CA PHE A 74 6.47 27.89 -15.59
C PHE A 74 7.98 27.75 -15.51
N ASN A 75 8.68 28.88 -15.48
CA ASN A 75 10.14 28.92 -15.46
C ASN A 75 10.63 29.50 -14.12
N LEU A 76 11.31 28.66 -13.34
CA LEU A 76 11.88 29.05 -12.06
C LEU A 76 13.27 29.70 -12.21
N ALA A 77 13.98 29.50 -13.32
CA ALA A 77 15.33 30.02 -13.56
C ALA A 77 16.33 29.76 -12.40
N GLY A 78 16.17 28.65 -11.66
CA GLY A 78 16.98 28.30 -10.49
C GLY A 78 16.54 28.95 -9.17
N ASN A 79 15.50 29.79 -9.18
CA ASN A 79 14.91 30.40 -8.00
C ASN A 79 13.97 29.43 -7.28
N THR A 80 13.61 29.78 -6.05
CA THR A 80 12.72 28.98 -5.20
C THR A 80 11.27 29.46 -5.27
N LEU A 81 10.37 28.49 -5.25
CA LEU A 81 8.96 28.71 -4.94
C LEU A 81 8.68 28.10 -3.58
N ASN A 82 8.52 28.95 -2.56
CA ASN A 82 8.06 28.50 -1.25
C ASN A 82 6.53 28.48 -1.21
N ALA A 83 5.95 27.29 -1.32
CA ALA A 83 4.51 27.05 -1.30
C ALA A 83 4.06 26.33 -0.01
N ALA A 84 4.85 26.42 1.06
CA ALA A 84 4.49 25.91 2.38
C ALA A 84 3.23 26.61 2.90
N GLY A 85 2.13 25.85 3.05
CA GLY A 85 0.81 26.38 3.43
C GLY A 85 -0.03 26.97 2.29
N ALA A 86 0.45 26.92 1.05
CA ALA A 86 -0.28 27.42 -0.12
C ALA A 86 -1.41 26.47 -0.58
N ARG A 87 -2.32 27.01 -1.40
CA ARG A 87 -3.09 26.20 -2.36
C ARG A 87 -2.41 26.26 -3.73
N LEU A 88 -1.80 25.15 -4.14
CA LEU A 88 -1.24 24.97 -5.48
C LEU A 88 -2.27 24.29 -6.36
N GLU A 89 -2.76 24.99 -7.38
CA GLU A 89 -3.63 24.41 -8.41
C GLU A 89 -2.85 24.33 -9.72
N ILE A 90 -2.20 23.20 -9.97
CA ILE A 90 -1.20 23.11 -11.04
C ILE A 90 -1.45 21.89 -11.90
N GLY A 91 -1.16 22.01 -13.20
CA GLY A 91 -1.08 20.88 -14.11
C GLY A 91 0.16 20.98 -15.00
N GLY A 92 0.26 20.08 -15.98
CA GLY A 92 1.38 20.02 -16.91
C GLY A 92 2.57 19.26 -16.35
N GLU A 93 3.74 19.45 -16.94
CA GLU A 93 5.01 18.90 -16.44
C GLU A 93 5.66 19.89 -15.47
N ARG A 94 5.95 19.46 -14.24
CA ARG A 94 6.47 20.33 -13.18
C ARG A 94 7.58 19.63 -12.40
N SER A 95 8.79 20.18 -12.46
CA SER A 95 9.86 19.82 -11.51
C SER A 95 9.61 20.47 -10.17
N PHE A 96 9.70 19.68 -9.10
CA PHE A 96 9.59 20.12 -7.72
C PHE A 96 10.97 20.37 -7.08
N ASP A 97 12.08 20.30 -7.84
CA ASP A 97 13.44 20.48 -7.33
C ASP A 97 13.59 21.71 -6.42
N THR A 98 13.01 22.82 -6.84
CA THR A 98 13.06 24.11 -6.14
C THR A 98 11.69 24.59 -5.62
N ILE A 99 10.70 23.69 -5.57
CA ILE A 99 9.37 23.96 -5.00
C ILE A 99 9.28 23.33 -3.61
N THR A 100 9.10 24.16 -2.58
CA THR A 100 8.92 23.70 -1.20
C THR A 100 7.43 23.62 -0.87
N THR A 101 7.00 22.49 -0.31
CA THR A 101 5.63 22.26 0.19
C THR A 101 5.71 21.68 1.61
N ASN A 102 4.59 21.69 2.34
CA ASN A 102 4.49 21.04 3.65
C ASN A 102 3.08 20.47 3.89
N GLU A 103 2.84 19.93 5.09
CA GLU A 103 1.55 19.39 5.54
C GLU A 103 0.37 20.37 5.49
N ASN A 104 0.61 21.68 5.34
CA ASN A 104 -0.43 22.69 5.18
C ASN A 104 -0.70 23.05 3.72
N THR A 105 0.13 22.57 2.79
CA THR A 105 -0.05 22.79 1.35
C THR A 105 -1.17 21.92 0.82
N THR A 106 -2.16 22.49 0.12
CA THR A 106 -3.10 21.71 -0.71
C THR A 106 -2.60 21.68 -2.14
N LEU A 107 -2.43 20.48 -2.69
CA LEU A 107 -2.12 20.26 -4.10
C LEU A 107 -3.40 19.83 -4.83
N GLN A 108 -3.91 20.71 -5.67
CA GLN A 108 -4.92 20.37 -6.67
C GLN A 108 -4.21 20.18 -8.02
N VAL A 109 -4.36 18.99 -8.59
CA VAL A 109 -3.99 18.68 -9.95
C VAL A 109 -5.07 19.19 -10.89
N ASN A 110 -4.69 20.09 -11.79
CA ASN A 110 -5.54 20.56 -12.87
C ASN A 110 -5.37 19.64 -14.07
N SER A 111 -6.40 18.89 -14.44
CA SER A 111 -6.47 17.96 -15.58
C SER A 111 -5.42 16.85 -15.55
N TYR A 112 -4.14 17.18 -15.67
CA TYR A 112 -3.04 16.26 -15.48
C TYR A 112 -1.83 16.97 -14.86
N LEU A 113 -1.04 16.25 -14.08
CA LEU A 113 0.22 16.76 -13.52
C LEU A 113 1.27 15.65 -13.54
N ASN A 114 2.42 15.93 -14.15
CA ASN A 114 3.59 15.08 -14.12
C ASN A 114 4.61 15.74 -13.19
N LEU A 115 4.75 15.17 -11.99
CA LEU A 115 5.65 15.62 -10.95
C LEU A 115 6.97 14.89 -11.04
N SER A 116 8.07 15.63 -10.98
CA SER A 116 9.39 15.04 -10.89
C SER A 116 10.35 15.78 -9.98
N ARG A 117 11.38 15.07 -9.54
CA ARG A 117 12.59 15.64 -8.95
C ARG A 117 13.82 14.97 -9.54
N THR A 118 14.92 15.71 -9.61
CA THR A 118 16.22 15.19 -10.03
C THR A 118 17.04 14.59 -8.88
N ASP A 119 16.71 14.96 -7.64
CA ASP A 119 17.39 14.51 -6.43
C ASP A 119 16.73 13.31 -5.73
N SER A 120 15.64 12.77 -6.31
CA SER A 120 14.82 11.71 -5.68
C SER A 120 14.30 12.05 -4.28
N GLY A 121 14.18 13.35 -3.99
CA GLY A 121 13.72 13.87 -2.72
C GLY A 121 12.23 13.64 -2.48
N THR A 122 11.79 14.09 -1.31
CA THR A 122 10.39 13.96 -0.86
C THR A 122 9.72 15.32 -0.82
N SER A 123 8.51 15.40 -1.36
CA SER A 123 7.60 16.52 -1.15
C SER A 123 6.46 16.08 -0.24
N THR A 124 6.12 16.93 0.73
CA THR A 124 5.00 16.69 1.64
C THR A 124 3.90 17.69 1.34
N ILE A 125 2.66 17.22 1.26
CA ILE A 125 1.46 18.02 1.11
C ILE A 125 0.45 17.64 2.20
N GLY A 126 -0.46 18.55 2.52
CA GLY A 126 -1.65 18.26 3.30
C GLY A 126 -2.65 17.47 2.45
N ASN A 127 -3.39 18.16 1.58
CA ASN A 127 -4.46 17.54 0.81
C ASN A 127 -4.06 17.32 -0.65
N LEU A 128 -4.57 16.22 -1.22
CA LEU A 128 -4.45 15.92 -2.64
C LEU A 128 -5.83 15.90 -3.30
N GLU A 129 -6.01 16.75 -4.31
CA GLU A 129 -7.23 16.88 -5.10
C GLU A 129 -6.88 16.75 -6.58
N LEU A 130 -7.72 16.09 -7.37
CA LEU A 130 -7.56 15.98 -8.81
C LEU A 130 -8.88 16.43 -9.47
N ILE A 131 -8.82 17.36 -10.42
CA ILE A 131 -9.99 17.85 -11.16
C ILE A 131 -9.72 17.86 -12.66
N MET A 132 -10.77 17.78 -13.47
CA MET A 132 -10.68 18.04 -14.90
C MET A 132 -11.12 19.48 -15.15
N LEU A 133 -10.28 20.29 -15.81
CA LEU A 133 -10.67 21.63 -16.22
C LEU A 133 -11.60 21.57 -17.44
N ASP A 134 -12.50 22.54 -17.55
CA ASP A 134 -13.40 22.66 -18.70
C ASP A 134 -12.61 22.88 -19.99
N GLY A 135 -12.95 22.10 -21.02
CA GLY A 135 -12.30 22.20 -22.34
C GLY A 135 -10.98 21.44 -22.46
N ASP A 136 -10.40 20.96 -21.35
CA ASP A 136 -9.30 20.01 -21.40
C ASP A 136 -9.81 18.60 -21.74
N SER A 137 -8.94 17.80 -22.33
CA SER A 137 -9.20 16.41 -22.66
C SER A 137 -8.06 15.54 -22.16
N GLY A 138 -8.34 14.27 -21.92
CA GLY A 138 -7.38 13.31 -21.38
C GLY A 138 -7.80 12.75 -20.03
N SER A 139 -6.85 12.10 -19.37
CA SER A 139 -7.04 11.43 -18.09
C SER A 139 -6.87 12.42 -16.96
N ASN A 140 -7.81 12.42 -15.99
CA ASN A 140 -7.67 13.18 -14.75
C ASN A 140 -6.56 12.54 -13.90
N SER A 141 -5.30 12.90 -14.19
CA SER A 141 -4.13 12.07 -13.85
C SER A 141 -3.02 12.77 -13.08
N LEU A 142 -2.41 12.01 -12.16
CA LEU A 142 -1.18 12.40 -11.48
C LEU A 142 -0.09 11.37 -11.80
N GLU A 143 1.01 11.82 -12.36
CA GLU A 143 2.23 11.02 -12.52
C GLU A 143 3.32 11.52 -11.57
N ILE A 144 3.97 10.60 -10.87
CA ILE A 144 5.06 10.86 -9.94
C ILE A 144 6.29 10.12 -10.45
N GLU A 145 7.29 10.87 -10.88
CA GLU A 145 8.51 10.34 -11.50
C GLU A 145 9.75 10.70 -10.68
N ASN A 146 10.56 9.69 -10.34
CA ASN A 146 11.85 9.89 -9.66
C ASN A 146 11.75 10.72 -8.37
N MET A 147 10.64 10.63 -7.63
CA MET A 147 10.45 11.38 -6.38
C MET A 147 9.47 10.70 -5.43
N ASN A 148 9.45 11.16 -4.18
CA ASN A 148 8.47 10.73 -3.20
C ASN A 148 7.43 11.84 -2.94
N LEU A 149 6.17 11.45 -2.80
CA LEU A 149 5.08 12.32 -2.37
C LEU A 149 4.43 11.77 -1.10
N VAL A 150 4.39 12.59 -0.06
CA VAL A 150 3.67 12.29 1.19
C VAL A 150 2.41 13.15 1.26
N VAL A 151 1.26 12.52 1.41
CA VAL A 151 -0.05 13.14 1.60
C VAL A 151 -0.45 12.98 3.07
N GLY A 152 -0.36 14.07 3.83
CA GLY A 152 -0.62 14.10 5.27
C GLY A 152 -2.11 14.15 5.63
N GLY A 153 -2.91 14.77 4.79
CA GLY A 153 -4.34 15.05 4.98
C GLY A 153 -5.23 14.19 4.07
N THR A 154 -6.26 14.80 3.49
CA THR A 154 -7.30 14.09 2.76
C THR A 154 -6.92 13.81 1.32
N ALA A 155 -7.31 12.62 0.83
CA ALA A 155 -7.25 12.26 -0.58
C ALA A 155 -8.50 11.44 -0.96
N THR A 156 -9.39 12.05 -1.73
CA THR A 156 -10.56 11.39 -2.32
C THR A 156 -10.39 11.41 -3.83
N LEU A 157 -10.14 10.24 -4.40
CA LEU A 157 -9.54 10.08 -5.71
C LEU A 157 -10.44 9.25 -6.62
N ASP A 158 -11.70 9.66 -6.75
CA ASP A 158 -12.71 8.94 -7.54
C ASP A 158 -12.61 9.26 -9.04
N GLY A 159 -12.62 8.25 -9.90
CA GLY A 159 -12.43 8.40 -11.35
C GLY A 159 -11.04 8.92 -11.73
N LYS A 160 -10.02 8.64 -10.91
CA LYS A 160 -8.67 9.20 -11.07
C LYS A 160 -7.67 8.17 -11.58
N GLN A 161 -6.63 8.67 -12.22
CA GLN A 161 -5.51 7.87 -12.71
C GLN A 161 -4.22 8.33 -12.02
N ILE A 162 -3.55 7.43 -11.33
CA ILE A 162 -2.30 7.74 -10.66
C ILE A 162 -1.22 6.77 -11.14
N THR A 163 -0.08 7.33 -11.53
CA THR A 163 1.09 6.57 -11.98
C THR A 163 2.29 6.95 -11.13
N ILE A 164 3.03 5.95 -10.65
CA ILE A 164 4.28 6.13 -9.90
C ILE A 164 5.37 5.41 -10.68
N ASN A 165 6.41 6.14 -11.08
CA ASN A 165 7.56 5.65 -11.80
C ASN A 165 8.82 5.98 -11.00
N SER A 166 9.45 4.97 -10.39
CA SER A 166 10.69 5.13 -9.63
C SER A 166 10.55 6.12 -8.45
N GLY A 167 9.66 5.85 -7.51
CA GLY A 167 9.40 6.74 -6.39
C GLY A 167 8.32 6.20 -5.45
N ASN A 168 7.96 6.99 -4.43
CA ASN A 168 7.00 6.55 -3.42
C ASN A 168 5.80 7.48 -3.32
N LEU A 169 4.60 6.91 -3.18
CA LEU A 169 3.40 7.65 -2.76
C LEU A 169 2.96 7.14 -1.39
N SER A 170 2.97 8.04 -0.40
CA SER A 170 2.58 7.72 0.97
C SER A 170 1.35 8.52 1.40
N PHE A 171 0.33 7.81 1.88
CA PHE A 171 -0.82 8.40 2.55
C PHE A 171 -0.70 8.20 4.05
N GLN A 172 -0.72 9.30 4.81
CA GLN A 172 -0.77 9.28 6.27
C GLN A 172 -2.20 9.04 6.78
N GLY A 173 -3.20 9.62 6.09
CA GLY A 173 -4.62 9.35 6.30
C GLY A 173 -5.11 8.09 5.58
N THR A 174 -6.43 7.91 5.56
CA THR A 174 -7.14 6.82 4.84
C THR A 174 -7.63 7.32 3.48
N PRO A 175 -6.90 7.13 2.36
CA PRO A 175 -7.37 7.53 1.06
C PRO A 175 -8.57 6.68 0.62
N SER A 176 -9.43 7.27 -0.20
CA SER A 176 -10.56 6.60 -0.84
C SER A 176 -10.46 6.73 -2.35
N PHE A 177 -10.62 5.61 -3.05
CA PHE A 177 -10.65 5.50 -4.50
C PHE A 177 -11.93 4.79 -4.94
N ALA A 178 -12.66 5.40 -5.86
CA ALA A 178 -13.74 4.75 -6.59
C ALA A 178 -13.49 4.81 -8.10
N SER A 179 -13.76 3.75 -8.85
CA SER A 179 -13.70 3.74 -10.33
C SER A 179 -12.38 4.28 -10.90
N SER A 180 -11.25 3.93 -10.27
CA SER A 180 -9.94 4.54 -10.52
C SER A 180 -8.90 3.54 -11.00
N SER A 181 -7.73 4.06 -11.39
CA SER A 181 -6.56 3.24 -11.69
C SER A 181 -5.32 3.79 -10.99
N LEU A 182 -4.58 2.91 -10.32
CA LEU A 182 -3.27 3.18 -9.73
C LEU A 182 -2.26 2.21 -10.32
N THR A 183 -1.16 2.73 -10.86
CA THR A 183 -0.05 1.95 -11.39
C THR A 183 1.23 2.35 -10.68
N VAL A 184 1.99 1.37 -10.21
CA VAL A 184 3.27 1.55 -9.51
C VAL A 184 4.34 0.72 -10.22
N SER A 185 5.40 1.38 -10.67
CA SER A 185 6.54 0.75 -11.35
C SER A 185 7.85 1.17 -10.67
N ASN A 186 8.63 0.19 -10.23
CA ASN A 186 9.92 0.39 -9.54
C ASN A 186 9.83 1.32 -8.32
N GLY A 187 8.69 1.30 -7.62
CA GLY A 187 8.39 2.25 -6.55
C GLY A 187 7.61 1.63 -5.41
N GLU A 188 7.11 2.47 -4.51
CA GLU A 188 6.32 2.04 -3.36
C GLU A 188 5.00 2.79 -3.25
N MET A 189 3.95 2.07 -2.85
CA MET A 189 2.73 2.69 -2.34
C MET A 189 2.61 2.37 -0.86
N ILE A 190 2.46 3.40 -0.04
CA ILE A 190 2.49 3.29 1.41
C ILE A 190 1.16 3.81 1.98
N LEU A 191 0.44 2.94 2.68
CA LEU A 191 -0.78 3.28 3.42
C LEU A 191 -0.51 3.18 4.91
N GLN A 192 -0.33 4.31 5.58
CA GLN A 192 0.00 4.31 7.02
C GLN A 192 -1.22 4.01 7.92
N SER A 193 -2.42 4.30 7.42
CA SER A 193 -3.66 4.18 8.19
C SER A 193 -4.77 3.41 7.47
N GLY A 194 -4.44 2.67 6.41
CA GLY A 194 -5.37 1.87 5.62
C GLY A 194 -5.82 2.57 4.35
N GLY A 195 -6.85 2.07 3.68
CA GLY A 195 -7.40 2.66 2.46
C GLY A 195 -8.57 1.88 1.89
N SER A 196 -9.42 2.56 1.13
CA SER A 196 -10.62 2.00 0.51
C SER A 196 -10.57 2.11 -1.00
N PHE A 197 -10.80 1.00 -1.68
CA PHE A 197 -10.76 0.86 -3.13
C PHE A 197 -12.06 0.21 -3.60
N SER A 198 -12.83 0.92 -4.43
CA SER A 198 -14.07 0.43 -5.02
C SER A 198 -13.98 0.54 -6.54
N ASP A 199 -14.29 -0.53 -7.26
CA ASP A 199 -14.15 -0.59 -8.72
C ASP A 199 -12.81 -0.04 -9.23
N THR A 200 -11.73 -0.27 -8.48
CA THR A 200 -10.41 0.35 -8.72
C THR A 200 -9.38 -0.70 -9.10
N SER A 201 -8.57 -0.40 -10.11
CA SER A 201 -7.46 -1.25 -10.54
C SER A 201 -6.15 -0.80 -9.90
N LEU A 202 -5.51 -1.70 -9.15
CA LEU A 202 -4.19 -1.50 -8.54
C LEU A 202 -3.19 -2.42 -9.24
N ASN A 203 -2.19 -1.86 -9.91
CA ASN A 203 -1.20 -2.61 -10.68
C ASN A 203 0.22 -2.28 -10.21
N PHE A 204 0.94 -3.30 -9.74
CA PHE A 204 2.30 -3.18 -9.22
C PHE A 204 3.25 -4.01 -10.09
N THR A 205 4.31 -3.36 -10.57
CA THR A 205 5.39 -3.99 -11.35
C THR A 205 6.72 -3.70 -10.68
N SER A 206 7.45 -4.73 -10.24
CA SER A 206 8.71 -4.60 -9.50
C SER A 206 8.61 -3.56 -8.36
N SER A 207 7.50 -3.58 -7.63
CA SER A 207 7.13 -2.53 -6.68
C SER A 207 6.74 -3.13 -5.33
N ILE A 208 6.72 -2.29 -4.29
CA ILE A 208 6.38 -2.71 -2.92
C ILE A 208 5.09 -2.04 -2.47
N PHE A 209 4.10 -2.84 -2.08
CA PHE A 209 2.91 -2.34 -1.40
C PHE A 209 3.11 -2.42 0.11
N LYS A 210 2.95 -1.29 0.80
CA LYS A 210 3.25 -1.13 2.23
C LYS A 210 2.04 -0.69 3.04
N PRO A 211 1.14 -1.61 3.42
CA PRO A 211 -0.06 -1.28 4.17
C PRO A 211 0.14 -1.33 5.69
N SER A 212 -0.72 -0.59 6.37
CA SER A 212 -1.01 -0.62 7.80
C SER A 212 -2.49 -0.28 7.96
N GLY A 213 -3.18 -0.84 8.95
CA GLY A 213 -4.61 -0.62 9.15
C GLY A 213 -5.52 -1.41 8.21
N ALA A 214 -6.75 -0.94 8.01
CA ALA A 214 -7.75 -1.63 7.19
C ALA A 214 -7.57 -1.31 5.71
N VAL A 215 -7.39 -2.32 4.88
CA VAL A 215 -7.34 -2.21 3.41
C VAL A 215 -8.53 -2.96 2.83
N SER A 216 -9.41 -2.23 2.13
CA SER A 216 -10.66 -2.77 1.61
C SER A 216 -10.75 -2.62 0.10
N LEU A 217 -10.90 -3.74 -0.61
CA LEU A 217 -11.13 -3.80 -2.05
C LEU A 217 -12.52 -4.38 -2.32
N THR A 218 -13.35 -3.59 -3.01
CA THR A 218 -14.79 -3.89 -3.21
C THR A 218 -15.20 -3.71 -4.67
N GLY A 219 -16.37 -4.24 -5.01
CA GLY A 219 -16.89 -4.18 -6.38
C GLY A 219 -16.00 -4.95 -7.34
N SER A 220 -15.70 -4.36 -8.48
CA SER A 220 -14.84 -4.92 -9.53
C SER A 220 -13.37 -4.57 -9.34
N SER A 221 -12.93 -4.25 -8.12
CA SER A 221 -11.54 -3.89 -7.86
C SER A 221 -10.58 -5.03 -8.17
N ALA A 222 -9.46 -4.70 -8.79
CA ALA A 222 -8.39 -5.65 -9.12
C ALA A 222 -7.12 -5.24 -8.37
N PHE A 223 -6.42 -6.22 -7.79
CA PHE A 223 -5.13 -6.00 -7.13
C PHE A 223 -4.10 -6.96 -7.71
N ASN A 224 -3.27 -6.43 -8.61
CA ASN A 224 -2.31 -7.18 -9.38
C ASN A 224 -0.90 -6.82 -8.93
N LEU A 225 -0.16 -7.83 -8.48
CA LEU A 225 1.26 -7.76 -8.19
C LEU A 225 1.96 -8.75 -9.12
N ASN A 226 2.93 -8.29 -9.90
CA ASN A 226 3.74 -9.21 -10.71
C ASN A 226 4.73 -10.01 -9.84
N ASP A 227 5.38 -10.99 -10.43
CA ASP A 227 6.31 -11.92 -9.76
C ASP A 227 7.47 -11.22 -9.01
N THR A 228 7.84 -10.01 -9.43
CA THR A 228 8.92 -9.20 -8.82
C THR A 228 8.41 -8.17 -7.82
N SER A 229 7.10 -8.07 -7.62
CA SER A 229 6.51 -7.21 -6.61
C SER A 229 6.40 -7.92 -5.26
N SER A 230 6.20 -7.14 -4.20
CA SER A 230 6.09 -7.67 -2.84
C SER A 230 5.18 -6.84 -1.97
N ILE A 231 4.77 -7.42 -0.85
CA ILE A 231 4.08 -6.72 0.22
C ILE A 231 5.03 -6.64 1.42
N GLN A 232 5.09 -5.49 2.09
CA GLN A 232 5.76 -5.34 3.37
C GLN A 232 4.87 -4.56 4.33
N LEU A 233 4.41 -5.19 5.40
CA LEU A 233 3.52 -4.51 6.35
C LEU A 233 4.28 -3.38 7.09
N GLN A 234 3.57 -2.28 7.36
CA GLN A 234 4.06 -1.16 8.17
C GLN A 234 3.43 -1.15 9.57
N GLY A 235 2.40 -1.96 9.77
CA GLY A 235 1.61 -2.07 10.99
C GLY A 235 0.61 -3.20 10.87
N ALA A 236 -0.11 -3.47 11.96
CA ALA A 236 -1.19 -4.45 11.96
C ALA A 236 -2.19 -4.12 10.82
N THR A 237 -2.42 -5.10 9.93
CA THR A 237 -3.14 -4.91 8.68
C THR A 237 -4.29 -5.89 8.59
N THR A 238 -5.48 -5.38 8.23
CA THR A 238 -6.64 -6.20 7.88
C THR A 238 -6.92 -6.06 6.40
N LEU A 239 -6.82 -7.16 5.65
CA LEU A 239 -7.17 -7.20 4.23
C LEU A 239 -8.60 -7.71 4.06
N SER A 240 -9.45 -6.91 3.43
CA SER A 240 -10.76 -7.34 2.93
C SER A 240 -10.80 -7.18 1.42
N GLN A 241 -11.01 -8.28 0.69
CA GLN A 241 -11.04 -8.29 -0.76
C GLN A 241 -12.01 -9.36 -1.26
N SER A 242 -12.83 -9.01 -2.24
CA SER A 242 -13.63 -9.98 -2.99
C SER A 242 -12.77 -10.75 -4.01
N GLY A 243 -13.09 -12.03 -4.20
CA GLY A 243 -12.37 -12.90 -5.13
C GLY A 243 -11.10 -13.51 -4.52
N THR A 244 -10.22 -13.99 -5.39
CA THR A 244 -8.97 -14.64 -4.99
C THR A 244 -7.86 -13.61 -4.82
N VAL A 245 -7.12 -13.70 -3.71
CA VAL A 245 -5.91 -12.91 -3.47
C VAL A 245 -4.70 -13.69 -3.94
N LEU A 246 -3.83 -13.04 -4.71
CA LEU A 246 -2.57 -13.61 -5.20
C LEU A 246 -1.41 -12.71 -4.77
N TRP A 247 -0.68 -13.12 -3.73
CA TRP A 247 0.47 -12.38 -3.24
C TRP A 247 1.77 -13.11 -3.57
N PRO A 248 2.64 -12.54 -4.42
CA PRO A 248 3.89 -13.21 -4.83
C PRO A 248 4.86 -13.42 -3.67
N SER A 249 4.91 -12.46 -2.73
CA SER A 249 5.70 -12.49 -1.50
C SER A 249 5.14 -11.53 -0.46
N ILE A 250 5.38 -11.82 0.82
CA ILE A 250 4.99 -11.00 1.96
C ILE A 250 6.11 -11.00 3.03
N ASP A 251 6.43 -9.80 3.51
CA ASP A 251 7.17 -9.57 4.75
C ASP A 251 6.22 -8.99 5.80
N LEU A 252 5.97 -9.74 6.87
CA LEU A 252 5.13 -9.28 7.99
C LEU A 252 5.81 -8.20 8.81
N ASN A 253 7.15 -8.07 8.70
CA ASN A 253 7.92 -6.98 9.28
C ASN A 253 7.66 -6.75 10.78
N GLY A 254 7.56 -7.83 11.55
CA GLY A 254 7.24 -7.77 12.99
C GLY A 254 5.80 -7.41 13.34
N THR A 255 4.84 -7.56 12.41
CA THR A 255 3.44 -7.14 12.59
C THR A 255 2.43 -8.26 12.32
N GLU A 256 1.13 -7.92 12.41
CA GLU A 256 0.02 -8.85 12.23
C GLU A 256 -0.71 -8.64 10.89
N LEU A 257 -1.04 -9.74 10.22
CA LEU A 257 -1.96 -9.79 9.09
C LEU A 257 -3.26 -10.49 9.50
N THR A 258 -4.40 -9.83 9.30
CA THR A 258 -5.73 -10.44 9.41
C THR A 258 -6.37 -10.51 8.02
N LEU A 259 -6.84 -11.70 7.64
CA LEU A 259 -7.53 -11.93 6.38
C LEU A 259 -9.05 -11.96 6.57
N ASN A 260 -9.73 -11.23 5.70
CA ASN A 260 -11.18 -11.30 5.50
C ASN A 260 -11.46 -11.44 4.00
N VAL A 261 -11.00 -12.55 3.43
CA VAL A 261 -11.08 -12.87 2.01
C VAL A 261 -11.67 -14.27 1.83
N THR A 262 -12.12 -14.60 0.63
CA THR A 262 -12.59 -15.97 0.35
C THR A 262 -11.40 -16.93 0.33
N GLU A 263 -10.39 -16.59 -0.46
CA GLU A 263 -9.23 -17.44 -0.70
C GLU A 263 -8.00 -16.58 -1.00
N MET A 264 -6.86 -17.02 -0.48
CA MET A 264 -5.56 -16.43 -0.72
C MET A 264 -4.56 -17.51 -1.13
N TYR A 265 -3.76 -17.18 -2.13
CA TYR A 265 -2.53 -17.88 -2.47
C TYR A 265 -1.37 -16.97 -2.16
N CYS A 266 -0.43 -17.49 -1.38
CA CYS A 266 0.78 -16.79 -1.05
C CYS A 266 2.04 -17.54 -1.43
N CYS A 267 2.95 -16.66 -1.84
CA CYS A 267 4.37 -16.72 -1.59
C CYS A 267 5.13 -17.58 -2.60
N LEU A 268 4.52 -17.87 -3.77
CA LEU A 268 5.13 -18.63 -4.86
C LEU A 268 6.47 -18.05 -5.32
N HIS A 269 6.62 -16.72 -5.30
CA HIS A 269 7.84 -16.02 -5.71
C HIS A 269 8.72 -15.59 -4.53
N GLN A 270 8.42 -16.06 -3.31
CA GLN A 270 9.22 -15.81 -2.13
C GLN A 270 10.29 -16.89 -1.97
N THR A 271 11.56 -16.52 -2.20
CA THR A 271 12.67 -17.46 -2.02
C THR A 271 12.74 -17.92 -0.56
N GLY A 272 12.79 -19.24 -0.35
CA GLY A 272 12.76 -19.85 0.98
C GLY A 272 11.36 -19.99 1.59
N GLY A 273 10.32 -19.48 0.93
CA GLY A 273 8.94 -19.57 1.38
C GLY A 273 8.54 -18.54 2.43
N LEU A 274 7.38 -18.75 3.04
CA LEU A 274 6.82 -17.84 4.04
C LEU A 274 7.48 -18.11 5.40
N THR A 275 7.95 -17.05 6.07
CA THR A 275 8.43 -17.11 7.45
C THR A 275 7.57 -16.21 8.33
N ILE A 276 7.09 -16.73 9.45
CA ILE A 276 6.41 -15.98 10.52
C ILE A 276 7.34 -15.95 11.73
N ARG A 277 7.95 -14.81 11.98
CA ARG A 277 8.98 -14.60 13.01
C ARG A 277 8.38 -14.28 14.37
N ALA A 278 9.24 -14.18 15.39
CA ALA A 278 8.85 -13.73 16.72
C ALA A 278 8.10 -12.38 16.68
N GLY A 279 6.89 -12.34 17.24
CA GLY A 279 6.03 -11.15 17.26
C GLY A 279 5.20 -10.93 15.99
N GLU A 280 5.41 -11.75 14.96
CA GLU A 280 4.60 -11.75 13.74
C GLU A 280 3.39 -12.69 13.88
N LYS A 281 2.27 -12.30 13.26
CA LYS A 281 1.04 -13.09 13.33
C LYS A 281 0.27 -13.08 12.03
N ILE A 282 -0.31 -14.21 11.66
CA ILE A 282 -1.33 -14.31 10.63
C ILE A 282 -2.61 -14.87 11.24
N THR A 283 -3.73 -14.18 11.04
CA THR A 283 -5.08 -14.64 11.40
C THR A 283 -5.92 -14.77 10.14
N THR A 284 -6.38 -15.99 9.80
CA THR A 284 -7.10 -16.23 8.54
C THR A 284 -8.62 -16.34 8.71
N GLY A 285 -9.12 -16.57 9.93
CA GLY A 285 -10.56 -16.68 10.19
C GLY A 285 -11.22 -17.77 9.34
N ALA A 286 -12.18 -17.39 8.49
CA ALA A 286 -12.84 -18.31 7.57
C ALA A 286 -12.16 -18.40 6.18
N SER A 287 -11.13 -17.60 5.92
CA SER A 287 -10.42 -17.56 4.64
C SER A 287 -9.69 -18.86 4.37
N ILE A 288 -9.74 -19.32 3.11
CA ILE A 288 -8.86 -20.38 2.64
C ILE A 288 -7.46 -19.77 2.44
N PHE A 289 -6.45 -20.33 3.07
CA PHE A 289 -5.07 -19.84 3.01
C PHE A 289 -4.14 -20.90 2.44
N ASN A 290 -3.62 -20.65 1.24
CA ASN A 290 -2.70 -21.53 0.54
C ASN A 290 -1.30 -20.92 0.55
N VAL A 291 -0.31 -21.67 1.04
CA VAL A 291 1.11 -21.31 0.97
C VAL A 291 1.78 -22.22 -0.06
N ASP A 292 2.26 -21.64 -1.16
CA ASP A 292 2.79 -22.40 -2.31
C ASP A 292 4.19 -22.97 -2.06
N ASN A 293 4.98 -22.27 -1.25
CA ASN A 293 6.35 -22.63 -0.87
C ASN A 293 6.39 -23.17 0.58
N PRO A 294 7.56 -23.55 1.11
CA PRO A 294 7.68 -23.93 2.52
C PRO A 294 7.12 -22.87 3.48
N LEU A 295 6.60 -23.32 4.62
CA LEU A 295 6.17 -22.45 5.72
C LEU A 295 7.09 -22.70 6.92
N THR A 296 7.71 -21.63 7.40
CA THR A 296 8.43 -21.61 8.68
C THR A 296 7.70 -20.70 9.66
N ILE A 297 7.39 -21.21 10.85
CA ILE A 297 6.87 -20.42 11.96
C ILE A 297 7.91 -20.52 13.07
N GLU A 298 8.68 -19.45 13.25
CA GLU A 298 9.74 -19.40 14.24
C GLU A 298 9.16 -19.28 15.66
N SER A 299 9.99 -19.53 16.66
CA SER A 299 9.59 -19.34 18.06
C SER A 299 9.05 -17.93 18.31
N GLY A 300 7.84 -17.84 18.87
CA GLY A 300 7.13 -16.58 19.11
C GLY A 300 6.34 -16.04 17.90
N GLY A 301 6.39 -16.70 16.75
CA GLY A 301 5.50 -16.45 15.61
C GLY A 301 4.20 -17.25 15.73
N THR A 302 3.12 -16.76 15.11
CA THR A 302 1.80 -17.40 15.20
C THR A 302 1.03 -17.40 13.89
N LEU A 303 0.47 -18.55 13.51
CA LEU A 303 -0.60 -18.66 12.51
C LEU A 303 -1.86 -19.21 13.18
N THR A 304 -2.96 -18.48 13.07
CA THR A 304 -4.27 -18.89 13.60
C THR A 304 -5.30 -18.91 12.49
N SER A 305 -5.84 -20.09 12.21
CA SER A 305 -7.02 -20.27 11.36
C SER A 305 -8.27 -20.51 12.20
N GLY A 306 -9.39 -19.97 11.74
CA GLY A 306 -10.71 -20.30 12.26
C GLY A 306 -11.25 -21.55 11.56
N SER A 307 -12.32 -21.39 10.78
CA SER A 307 -12.94 -22.49 10.02
C SER A 307 -12.37 -22.68 8.61
N GLY A 308 -11.53 -21.75 8.14
CA GLY A 308 -10.95 -21.79 6.80
C GLY A 308 -9.90 -22.89 6.66
N ASN A 309 -9.79 -23.47 5.46
CA ASN A 309 -8.75 -24.45 5.17
C ASN A 309 -7.38 -23.78 5.06
N VAL A 310 -6.36 -24.41 5.61
CA VAL A 310 -4.97 -24.03 5.42
C VAL A 310 -4.29 -25.13 4.61
N LYS A 311 -3.62 -24.76 3.52
CA LYS A 311 -2.85 -25.70 2.72
C LYS A 311 -1.41 -25.22 2.62
N ILE A 312 -0.48 -26.11 2.92
CA ILE A 312 0.95 -25.87 2.81
C ILE A 312 1.48 -26.82 1.76
N SER A 313 1.90 -26.25 0.62
CA SER A 313 2.36 -27.01 -0.53
C SER A 313 3.81 -27.50 -0.37
N GLY A 314 4.64 -26.75 0.36
CA GLY A 314 6.01 -27.12 0.71
C GLY A 314 6.12 -27.79 2.10
N ASP A 315 7.34 -27.85 2.62
CA ASP A 315 7.62 -28.35 3.97
C ASP A 315 7.12 -27.37 5.04
N LEU A 316 6.71 -27.91 6.20
CA LEU A 316 6.36 -27.16 7.40
C LEU A 316 7.48 -27.28 8.45
N THR A 317 8.02 -26.14 8.88
CA THR A 317 8.86 -26.03 10.09
C THR A 317 8.12 -25.19 11.12
N LEU A 318 7.81 -25.77 12.28
CA LEU A 318 6.98 -25.16 13.31
C LEU A 318 7.70 -25.15 14.66
N ASP A 319 8.32 -24.03 14.99
CA ASP A 319 8.94 -23.73 16.29
C ASP A 319 8.07 -22.80 17.14
N GLY A 320 7.16 -22.03 16.51
CA GLY A 320 6.13 -21.23 17.15
C GLY A 320 4.79 -21.94 17.27
N ASP A 321 3.69 -21.20 17.07
CA ASP A 321 2.33 -21.70 17.25
C ASP A 321 1.54 -21.74 15.94
N LEU A 322 0.95 -22.89 15.64
CA LEU A 322 -0.03 -23.07 14.57
C LEU A 322 -1.34 -23.57 15.19
N VAL A 323 -2.38 -22.74 15.14
CA VAL A 323 -3.71 -23.09 15.64
C VAL A 323 -4.67 -23.22 14.48
N GLN A 324 -5.22 -24.42 14.29
CA GLN A 324 -6.28 -24.69 13.34
C GLN A 324 -7.59 -24.91 14.12
N GLY A 325 -8.41 -23.86 14.24
CA GLY A 325 -9.64 -23.90 15.05
C GLY A 325 -10.80 -24.71 14.44
N GLY A 326 -10.68 -25.12 13.19
CA GLY A 326 -11.66 -25.87 12.41
C GLY A 326 -11.17 -26.12 10.98
N GLY A 327 -12.02 -26.60 10.08
CA GLY A 327 -11.61 -26.87 8.69
C GLY A 327 -10.49 -27.92 8.58
N THR A 328 -9.70 -27.85 7.51
CA THR A 328 -8.58 -28.76 7.23
C THR A 328 -7.25 -28.01 7.17
N LEU A 329 -6.25 -28.50 7.90
CA LEU A 329 -4.83 -28.24 7.62
C LEU A 329 -4.31 -29.36 6.71
N GLU A 330 -3.96 -29.03 5.47
CA GLU A 330 -3.41 -29.96 4.49
C GLU A 330 -1.91 -29.73 4.30
N LEU A 331 -1.10 -30.76 4.56
CA LEU A 331 0.34 -30.74 4.33
C LEU A 331 0.69 -31.57 3.10
N LYS A 332 1.37 -30.93 2.13
CA LYS A 332 1.90 -31.56 0.91
C LYS A 332 3.42 -31.64 0.89
N GLY A 333 4.07 -31.31 1.99
CA GLY A 333 5.49 -31.58 2.23
C GLY A 333 5.68 -32.23 3.60
N ASN A 334 6.94 -32.45 3.98
CA ASN A 334 7.27 -32.96 5.31
C ASN A 334 6.96 -31.90 6.38
N GLY A 335 6.73 -32.35 7.61
CA GLY A 335 6.53 -31.47 8.76
C GLY A 335 7.49 -31.77 9.90
N SER A 336 8.03 -30.72 10.51
CA SER A 336 8.75 -30.76 11.78
C SER A 336 8.12 -29.78 12.76
N VAL A 337 7.72 -30.28 13.93
CA VAL A 337 7.07 -29.50 14.98
C VAL A 337 7.89 -29.61 16.26
N THR A 338 8.51 -28.49 16.65
CA THR A 338 9.17 -28.31 17.96
C THR A 338 8.37 -27.36 18.86
N GLY A 339 7.57 -26.48 18.26
CA GLY A 339 6.61 -25.60 18.92
C GLY A 339 5.26 -26.28 19.21
N LYS A 340 4.15 -25.58 18.99
CA LYS A 340 2.80 -26.11 19.21
C LYS A 340 1.99 -26.17 17.93
N LEU A 341 1.52 -27.37 17.61
CA LEU A 341 0.49 -27.63 16.62
C LEU A 341 -0.84 -27.89 17.34
N ASP A 342 -1.80 -26.99 17.24
CA ASP A 342 -3.14 -27.16 17.82
C ASP A 342 -4.17 -27.50 16.73
N MET A 343 -4.66 -28.74 16.79
CA MET A 343 -5.65 -29.31 15.89
C MET A 343 -6.98 -29.57 16.61
N SER A 344 -7.23 -28.91 17.74
CA SER A 344 -8.44 -29.08 18.54
C SER A 344 -9.68 -28.67 17.74
N GLY A 345 -10.45 -29.64 17.25
CA GLY A 345 -11.63 -29.39 16.43
C GLY A 345 -11.39 -29.29 14.92
N ALA A 346 -10.20 -29.65 14.43
CA ALA A 346 -9.84 -29.58 13.02
C ALA A 346 -9.42 -30.92 12.41
N THR A 347 -9.37 -30.96 11.09
CA THR A 347 -8.82 -32.09 10.33
C THR A 347 -7.37 -31.80 9.96
N LEU A 348 -6.46 -32.73 10.25
CA LEU A 348 -5.14 -32.78 9.65
C LEU A 348 -5.16 -33.75 8.46
N ALA A 349 -4.71 -33.29 7.30
CA ALA A 349 -4.59 -34.10 6.10
C ALA A 349 -3.13 -34.16 5.64
N LEU A 350 -2.56 -35.36 5.64
CA LEU A 350 -1.19 -35.61 5.17
C LEU A 350 -1.20 -36.28 3.80
N GLY A 351 -0.31 -35.84 2.90
CA GLY A 351 -0.04 -36.56 1.66
C GLY A 351 0.58 -37.95 1.92
N SER A 352 0.44 -38.86 0.96
CA SER A 352 0.84 -40.27 1.10
C SER A 352 2.34 -40.51 1.28
N GLU A 353 3.18 -39.53 0.96
CA GLU A 353 4.64 -39.66 0.92
C GLU A 353 5.33 -38.86 2.04
N TYR A 354 4.58 -38.12 2.85
CA TYR A 354 5.14 -37.14 3.77
C TYR A 354 4.97 -37.56 5.23
N GLY A 355 6.01 -37.32 6.02
CA GLY A 355 5.99 -37.51 7.46
C GLY A 355 5.78 -36.20 8.20
N LEU A 356 5.17 -36.28 9.38
CA LEU A 356 5.06 -35.20 10.35
C LEU A 356 5.73 -35.65 11.65
N ASN A 357 6.89 -35.09 11.96
CA ASN A 357 7.60 -35.35 13.20
C ASN A 357 7.27 -34.27 14.23
N ILE A 358 6.77 -34.68 15.38
CA ILE A 358 6.36 -33.82 16.48
C ILE A 358 7.22 -34.15 17.71
N THR A 359 8.19 -33.28 17.97
CA THR A 359 9.00 -33.26 19.19
C THR A 359 8.50 -32.22 20.20
N GLY A 360 7.69 -31.27 19.72
CA GLY A 360 7.01 -30.26 20.52
C GLY A 360 5.66 -30.74 21.06
N THR A 361 4.66 -29.87 20.99
CA THR A 361 3.30 -30.14 21.48
C THR A 361 2.31 -30.32 20.35
N LEU A 362 1.57 -31.42 20.36
CA LEU A 362 0.33 -31.58 19.62
C LEU A 362 -0.85 -31.38 20.57
N ALA A 363 -1.69 -30.37 20.33
CA ALA A 363 -2.98 -30.24 21.00
C ALA A 363 -4.11 -30.82 20.14
N ALA A 364 -4.96 -31.62 20.75
CA ALA A 364 -6.07 -32.31 20.08
C ALA A 364 -7.25 -32.54 21.04
N ASN A 365 -8.41 -32.84 20.47
CA ASN A 365 -9.59 -33.22 21.25
C ASN A 365 -10.42 -34.27 20.49
N SER A 366 -11.58 -34.66 21.03
CA SER A 366 -12.47 -35.64 20.40
C SER A 366 -13.04 -35.24 19.04
N SER A 367 -12.86 -33.99 18.62
CA SER A 367 -13.27 -33.49 17.30
C SER A 367 -12.09 -33.38 16.32
N SER A 368 -10.87 -33.68 16.76
CA SER A 368 -9.71 -33.76 15.88
C SER A 368 -9.81 -34.99 14.96
N VAL A 369 -9.51 -34.79 13.67
CA VAL A 369 -9.58 -35.86 12.67
C VAL A 369 -8.24 -35.98 11.94
N TRP A 370 -7.77 -37.20 11.77
CA TRP A 370 -6.51 -37.49 11.09
C TRP A 370 -6.81 -38.19 9.76
N SER A 371 -6.51 -37.56 8.64
CA SER A 371 -6.70 -38.11 7.29
C SER A 371 -5.34 -38.24 6.56
N GLY A 372 -5.22 -39.21 5.65
CA GLY A 372 -3.93 -39.64 5.06
C GLY A 372 -3.49 -41.04 5.53
N LEU A 373 -2.32 -41.51 5.08
CA LEU A 373 -1.81 -42.86 5.32
C LEU A 373 -1.28 -43.06 6.76
N VAL A 374 -1.38 -44.31 7.24
CA VAL A 374 -1.01 -44.79 8.58
C VAL A 374 0.51 -44.74 8.79
N GLY A 375 0.97 -44.28 9.95
CA GLY A 375 2.41 -44.27 10.34
C GLY A 375 3.18 -43.01 9.95
N THR A 376 2.48 -41.93 9.60
CA THR A 376 3.07 -40.67 9.13
C THR A 376 3.25 -39.63 10.23
N ILE A 377 2.55 -39.76 11.37
CA ILE A 377 2.72 -38.83 12.51
C ILE A 377 3.61 -39.50 13.57
N ASP A 378 4.83 -39.00 13.71
CA ASP A 378 5.75 -39.43 14.76
C ASP A 378 5.61 -38.48 15.95
N LEU A 379 5.12 -39.00 17.07
CA LEU A 379 5.00 -38.32 18.36
C LEU A 379 5.86 -39.01 19.42
N SER A 380 6.83 -39.81 19.01
CA SER A 380 7.65 -40.65 19.91
C SER A 380 8.38 -39.86 20.99
N THR A 381 8.70 -38.60 20.75
CA THR A 381 9.41 -37.71 21.69
C THR A 381 8.64 -36.43 22.01
N GLY A 382 7.41 -36.30 21.50
CA GLY A 382 6.58 -35.12 21.69
C GLY A 382 5.57 -35.26 22.83
N LYS A 383 4.81 -34.19 23.03
CA LYS A 383 3.75 -34.07 24.04
C LYS A 383 2.37 -34.06 23.37
N LEU A 384 1.44 -34.86 23.89
CA LEU A 384 0.03 -34.81 23.50
C LEU A 384 -0.81 -34.04 24.55
N GLU A 385 -1.28 -32.85 24.20
CA GLU A 385 -2.26 -32.11 25.00
C GLU A 385 -3.68 -32.47 24.55
N SER A 386 -4.36 -33.33 25.32
CA SER A 386 -5.76 -33.69 25.07
C SER A 386 -6.70 -32.93 26.01
N SER A 387 -7.72 -32.26 25.48
CA SER A 387 -8.79 -31.65 26.27
C SER A 387 -9.90 -32.65 26.67
N GLY A 388 -9.66 -33.95 26.50
CA GLY A 388 -10.58 -35.04 26.85
C GLY A 388 -11.38 -35.62 25.67
N GLY A 389 -12.05 -36.74 25.93
CA GLY A 389 -12.77 -37.54 24.95
C GLY A 389 -11.91 -38.65 24.31
N GLU A 390 -12.43 -39.29 23.27
CA GLU A 390 -11.73 -40.36 22.55
C GLU A 390 -10.94 -39.77 21.37
N ILE A 391 -9.64 -40.08 21.30
CA ILE A 391 -8.75 -39.66 20.22
C ILE A 391 -8.22 -40.91 19.53
N ASP A 392 -8.41 -41.00 18.21
CA ASP A 392 -7.86 -42.10 17.41
C ASP A 392 -6.36 -41.88 17.18
N LEU A 393 -5.53 -42.72 17.81
CA LEU A 393 -4.08 -42.71 17.66
C LEU A 393 -3.54 -43.78 16.69
N ASN A 394 -4.41 -44.48 15.93
CA ASN A 394 -3.97 -45.54 15.02
C ASN A 394 -3.00 -45.07 13.94
N LYS A 395 -2.93 -43.76 13.67
CA LYS A 395 -2.01 -43.16 12.70
C LYS A 395 -0.70 -42.66 13.30
N PHE A 396 -0.51 -42.80 14.61
CA PHE A 396 0.62 -42.25 15.35
C PHE A 396 1.65 -43.33 15.67
N THR A 397 2.91 -42.94 15.59
CA THR A 397 4.00 -43.63 16.28
C THR A 397 4.22 -42.95 17.63
N THR A 398 4.15 -43.71 18.71
CA THR A 398 4.40 -43.23 20.09
C THR A 398 5.48 -44.08 20.75
N SER A 399 6.07 -43.57 21.83
CA SER A 399 7.09 -44.29 22.60
C SER A 399 6.88 -44.11 24.11
N ALA A 400 7.77 -44.71 24.92
CA ALA A 400 7.79 -44.48 26.37
C ALA A 400 8.12 -43.03 26.75
N ASP A 401 8.69 -42.26 25.82
CA ASP A 401 9.05 -40.85 25.99
C ASP A 401 7.92 -39.89 25.56
N THR A 402 6.83 -40.40 24.97
CA THR A 402 5.64 -39.59 24.67
C THR A 402 4.94 -39.21 25.98
N THR A 403 4.73 -37.91 26.23
CA THR A 403 4.14 -37.38 27.48
C THR A 403 2.73 -36.84 27.35
#